data_AF-A0A4W5LVI8-F1
#
_entry.id   AF-A0A4W5LVI8-F1
#
_cell.length_a   1.000
_cell.length_b   1.000
_cell.length_c   1.000
_cell.angle_alpha   90.00
_cell.angle_beta   90.00
_cell.angle_gamma   90.00
#
_symmetry.space_group_name_H-M   'P 1'
#
loop_
_entity.id
_entity.type
_entity.pdbx_description
1 polymer ?
#
loop_
_entity_poly.entity_id
_entity_poly.type
_entity_poly.pdbx_seq_one_letter_code
_entity_poly.pdbx_strand_id
1 'polypeptide(L)'
;MQYLALGNQTSAPQIYVERTLGLIKPDTTPHYLGRFVSPTLLRGFTELCKQKPVAPFTWMADWLVRNNPNKPKIFDGATGEEAA
;
A
#
# COMPACT_ATOMS: atom_id res chain seq x y z
N MET A 1 -43.95 -13.16 -14.71
CA MET A 1 -43.67 -11.96 -13.90
C MET A 1 -42.30 -12.10 -13.26
N GLN A 2 -41.25 -11.59 -13.91
CA GLN A 2 -39.87 -11.69 -13.44
C GLN A 2 -39.49 -10.33 -12.84
N TYR A 3 -39.47 -10.25 -11.50
CA TYR A 3 -39.17 -9.01 -10.79
C TYR A 3 -37.65 -8.77 -10.73
N LEU A 4 -37.21 -7.80 -11.52
CA LEU A 4 -36.14 -6.80 -11.29
C LEU A 4 -34.95 -7.20 -10.38
N ALA A 5 -33.80 -7.48 -11.02
CA ALA A 5 -32.49 -7.45 -10.38
C ALA A 5 -31.99 -6.00 -10.23
N LEU A 6 -32.40 -5.32 -9.16
CA LEU A 6 -31.73 -4.12 -8.68
C LEU A 6 -30.46 -4.56 -7.93
N GLY A 7 -29.33 -4.59 -8.64
CA GLY A 7 -28.00 -4.76 -8.07
C GLY A 7 -27.66 -3.57 -7.18
N ASN A 8 -27.98 -3.69 -5.89
CA ASN A 8 -27.68 -2.68 -4.89
C ASN A 8 -26.22 -2.83 -4.44
N GLN A 9 -25.42 -1.83 -4.78
CA GLN A 9 -24.06 -1.55 -4.30
C GLN A 9 -24.07 -1.49 -2.76
N THR A 10 -23.83 -2.61 -2.07
CA THR A 10 -23.66 -2.61 -0.62
C THR A 10 -22.19 -2.43 -0.27
N SER A 11 -21.89 -1.21 0.14
CA SER A 11 -20.70 -0.79 0.88
C SER A 11 -20.59 -1.58 2.18
N ALA A 12 -20.02 -2.78 2.12
CA ALA A 12 -19.62 -3.54 3.30
C ALA A 12 -18.16 -3.24 3.64
N PRO A 13 -17.78 -3.10 4.93
CA PRO A 13 -16.43 -2.76 5.35
C PRO A 13 -15.43 -3.85 4.95
N GLN A 14 -14.75 -3.66 3.82
CA GLN A 14 -13.89 -4.66 3.19
C GLN A 14 -12.62 -5.02 3.99
N ILE A 15 -12.37 -4.36 5.11
CA ILE A 15 -11.10 -4.50 5.84
C ILE A 15 -11.00 -5.83 6.59
N TYR A 16 -12.12 -6.48 6.97
CA TYR A 16 -12.09 -7.74 7.74
C TYR A 16 -12.23 -9.01 6.89
N VAL A 17 -12.73 -8.90 5.65
CA VAL A 17 -12.98 -10.07 4.79
C VAL A 17 -11.71 -10.58 4.12
N GLU A 18 -10.80 -9.70 3.73
CA GLU A 18 -9.58 -10.04 2.99
C GLU A 18 -8.64 -10.98 3.79
N ARG A 19 -8.47 -10.71 5.09
CA ARG A 19 -7.62 -11.55 5.96
C ARG A 19 -8.18 -12.96 6.15
N THR A 20 -9.51 -13.08 6.17
CA THR A 20 -10.20 -14.36 6.34
C THR A 20 -10.27 -15.10 5.00
N LEU A 21 -10.43 -14.40 3.87
CA LEU A 21 -10.45 -14.99 2.52
C LEU A 21 -9.14 -15.70 2.18
N GLY A 22 -7.99 -15.15 2.60
CA GLY A 22 -6.66 -15.73 2.38
C GLY A 22 -6.48 -17.14 2.95
N LEU A 23 -7.20 -17.46 4.03
CA LEU A 23 -7.18 -18.78 4.66
C LEU A 23 -8.13 -19.78 3.98
N ILE A 24 -9.13 -19.29 3.24
CA ILE A 24 -10.21 -20.10 2.65
C ILE A 24 -10.01 -20.29 1.13
N LYS A 25 -9.21 -19.43 0.49
CA LYS A 25 -8.96 -19.42 -0.97
C LYS A 25 -7.46 -19.35 -1.27
N PRO A 26 -6.77 -20.48 -1.52
CA PRO A 26 -5.32 -20.53 -1.72
C PRO A 26 -4.83 -19.75 -2.96
N ASP A 27 -5.75 -19.37 -3.85
CA ASP A 27 -5.55 -18.51 -5.02
C ASP A 27 -5.49 -17.00 -4.70
N THR A 28 -5.75 -16.59 -3.44
CA THR A 28 -5.80 -15.16 -3.06
C THR A 28 -4.49 -14.58 -2.53
N THR A 29 -3.54 -15.39 -2.08
CA THR A 29 -2.22 -14.92 -1.61
C THR A 29 -1.41 -14.15 -2.68
N PRO A 30 -1.37 -14.58 -3.96
CA PRO A 30 -0.75 -13.81 -5.03
C PRO A 30 -1.39 -12.43 -5.22
N HIS A 31 -2.70 -12.31 -4.96
CA HIS A 31 -3.43 -11.07 -5.14
C HIS A 31 -3.06 -10.02 -4.10
N TYR A 32 -2.90 -10.40 -2.83
CA TYR A 32 -2.49 -9.44 -1.79
C TYR A 32 -1.09 -8.86 -2.07
N LEU A 33 -0.10 -9.73 -2.33
CA LEU A 33 1.26 -9.28 -2.61
C LEU A 33 1.29 -8.41 -3.87
N GLY A 34 0.68 -8.88 -4.97
CA GLY A 34 0.63 -8.15 -6.23
C GLY A 34 -0.07 -6.79 -6.12
N ARG A 35 -1.12 -6.68 -5.30
CA ARG A 35 -1.92 -5.47 -5.19
C ARG A 35 -1.30 -4.44 -4.25
N PHE A 36 -0.79 -4.86 -3.10
CA PHE A 36 -0.43 -3.93 -2.01
C PHE A 36 1.08 -3.82 -1.75
N VAL A 37 1.85 -4.89 -1.99
CA VAL A 37 3.26 -4.96 -1.58
C VAL A 37 4.20 -4.76 -2.77
N SER A 38 3.97 -5.49 -3.87
CA SER A 38 4.80 -5.48 -5.08
C SER A 38 5.02 -4.10 -5.69
N PRO A 39 4.00 -3.22 -5.80
CA PRO A 39 4.21 -1.89 -6.40
C PRO A 39 5.24 -1.04 -5.65
N THR A 40 5.19 -1.04 -4.31
CA THR A 40 6.13 -0.28 -3.47
C THR A 40 7.52 -0.89 -3.49
N LEU A 41 7.63 -2.22 -3.45
CA LEU A 41 8.93 -2.90 -3.54
C LEU A 41 9.61 -2.67 -4.88
N LEU A 42 8.88 -2.79 -6.00
CA LEU A 42 9.41 -2.53 -7.34
C LEU A 42 9.97 -1.11 -7.46
N ARG A 43 9.26 -0.12 -6.91
CA ARG A 43 9.75 1.26 -6.86
C ARG A 43 11.00 1.38 -6.01
N GLY A 44 11.01 0.78 -4.81
CA GLY A 44 12.17 0.78 -3.93
C GLY A 44 13.41 0.15 -4.56
N PHE A 45 13.27 -0.99 -5.24
CA PHE A 45 14.36 -1.66 -5.94
C PHE A 45 14.86 -0.82 -7.13
N THR A 46 13.95 -0.18 -7.85
CA THR A 46 14.32 0.75 -8.93
C THR A 46 15.18 1.89 -8.39
N GLU A 47 14.79 2.50 -7.26
CA GLU A 47 15.56 3.58 -6.64
C GLU A 47 16.89 3.07 -6.05
N LEU A 48 16.92 1.86 -5.49
CA LEU A 48 18.14 1.23 -5.00
C LEU A 48 19.17 1.07 -6.13
N CYS A 49 18.73 0.61 -7.31
CA CYS A 49 19.58 0.47 -8.49
C CYS A 49 20.09 1.82 -9.04
N LYS A 50 19.33 2.91 -8.88
CA LYS A 50 19.76 4.26 -9.25
C LYS A 50 20.81 4.81 -8.29
N GLN A 51 20.56 4.70 -6.99
CA GLN A 51 21.38 5.35 -5.96
C GLN A 51 22.65 4.55 -5.61
N LYS A 52 22.63 3.22 -5.80
CA LYS A 52 23.74 2.30 -5.50
C LYS A 52 24.45 2.60 -4.16
N PRO A 53 23.69 2.66 -3.05
CA PRO A 53 24.24 2.99 -1.74
C PRO A 53 25.19 1.87 -1.24
N VAL A 54 26.15 2.25 -0.40
CA VAL A 54 27.13 1.33 0.21
C VAL A 54 26.46 0.21 1.02
N ALA A 55 25.35 0.52 1.71
CA ALA A 55 24.57 -0.42 2.51
C ALA A 55 23.16 -0.60 1.92
N PRO A 56 22.97 -1.49 0.92
CA PRO A 56 21.73 -1.59 0.16
C PRO A 56 20.51 -2.00 0.99
N PHE A 57 20.68 -2.92 1.95
CA PHE A 57 19.58 -3.39 2.79
C PHE A 57 19.08 -2.32 3.77
N THR A 58 20.00 -1.64 4.47
CA THR A 58 19.66 -0.56 5.41
C THR A 58 18.98 0.58 4.67
N TRP A 59 19.55 1.00 3.53
CA TRP A 59 18.98 2.05 2.72
C TRP A 59 17.59 1.69 2.22
N MET A 60 17.37 0.44 1.79
CA MET A 60 16.07 -0.03 1.32
C MET A 60 15.04 -0.06 2.45
N ALA A 61 15.42 -0.48 3.66
CA ALA A 61 14.54 -0.44 4.83
C ALA A 61 14.11 1.00 5.15
N ASP A 62 15.05 1.94 5.20
CA ASP A 62 14.76 3.35 5.44
C ASP A 62 13.91 3.97 4.32
N TRP A 63 14.14 3.56 3.08
CA TRP A 63 13.33 3.98 1.94
C TRP A 63 11.88 3.50 2.08
N LEU A 64 11.67 2.24 2.46
CA LEU A 64 10.33 1.66 2.64
C LEU A 64 9.56 2.33 3.77
N VAL A 65 10.21 2.64 4.90
CA VAL A 65 9.57 3.35 6.02
C VAL A 65 9.09 4.74 5.58
N ARG A 66 9.88 5.45 4.78
CA ARG A 66 9.55 6.80 4.28
C ARG A 66 8.50 6.82 3.18
N ASN A 67 8.41 5.75 2.38
CA ASN A 67 7.54 5.64 1.21
C ASN A 67 6.36 4.68 1.44
N ASN A 68 5.92 4.50 2.69
CA ASN A 68 4.81 3.62 3.01
C ASN A 68 3.47 4.24 2.55
N PRO A 69 2.77 3.65 1.57
CA PRO A 69 1.51 4.20 1.06
C PRO A 69 0.38 4.19 2.10
N ASN A 70 0.48 3.37 3.15
CA ASN A 70 -0.51 3.31 4.23
C ASN A 70 -0.26 4.36 5.33
N LYS A 71 0.82 5.15 5.22
CA LYS A 71 1.13 6.27 6.12
C LYS A 71 1.41 7.53 5.30
N PRO A 72 0.39 8.11 4.64
CA PRO A 72 0.55 9.35 3.91
C PRO A 72 0.96 10.46 4.87
N LYS A 73 1.97 11.23 4.49
CA LYS A 73 2.31 12.47 5.19
C LYS A 73 1.40 13.56 4.67
N ILE A 74 0.42 13.95 5.46
CA ILE A 74 -0.40 15.12 5.19
C ILE A 74 0.51 16.31 5.51
N PHE A 75 0.83 17.12 4.52
CA PHE A 75 1.58 18.35 4.75
C PHE A 75 0.55 19.39 5.22
N ASP A 76 0.33 19.45 6.53
CA ASP A 76 -0.42 20.54 7.12
C ASP A 76 0.49 21.77 7.03
N GLY A 77 0.13 22.72 6.17
CA GLY A 77 0.94 23.91 5.85
C GLY A 77 1.11 24.91 6.99
N ALA A 78 1.37 24.45 8.21
CA ALA A 78 1.49 25.24 9.42
C ALA A 78 2.87 25.04 10.07
N THR A 79 3.93 25.32 9.34
CA THR A 79 5.18 25.82 9.94
C THR A 79 5.71 26.92 9.04
N GLY A 80 5.09 28.09 9.17
CA GLY A 80 5.86 29.31 9.12
C GLY A 80 6.71 29.32 10.38
N GLU A 81 7.99 29.02 10.24
CA GLU A 81 9.01 29.42 11.20
C GLU A 81 10.08 30.18 10.41
N GLU A 82 9.72 31.43 10.11
CA GLU A 82 10.70 32.51 10.11
C GLU A 82 11.17 32.65 11.56
N ALA A 83 12.42 32.30 11.84
CA ALA A 83 13.09 32.66 13.07
C ALA A 83 14.59 32.87 12.81
N ALA A 84 14.93 34.16 12.77
CA ALA A 84 16.22 34.83 13.03
C ALA A 84 17.39 34.60 12.05
#